data_AF-A0A1Y0ILN2-F1
#
_entry.id   AF-A0A1Y0ILN2-F1
#
_cell.length_a   1.000
_cell.length_b   1.000
_cell.length_c   1.000
_cell.angle_alpha   90.00
_cell.angle_beta   90.00
_cell.angle_gamma   90.00
#
_symmetry.space_group_name_H-M   'P 1'
#
loop_
_entity.id
_entity.type
_entity.pdbx_description
1 polymer ?
#
loop_
_entity_poly.entity_id
_entity_poly.type
_entity_poly.pdbx_seq_one_letter_code
_entity_poly.pdbx_strand_id
1 'polypeptide(L)'
;MKKRLKGYALLLCCLPLLSGCWDVKDINHRALPAAMAVDIGKQGGYIVWLKIPKIGGGQNEYIIAKGHHVSISKAIDFISTNLDRTIDLLHVKMIFLSEKLAKSDTSEVIDYALRTREIGNKTKLAVVQGDMNTFFESSKKSVAGSTGTSYDNFFSPESGWTPEVVRTSLWEAYRGKHSLTEDCLMPVVKKGTTTMLAVNGAALMKDGKKVGQLDLNESLVYNVFHGEFRGGIVQTLHHGAIRLLEAEVNNRTELQGARPMLHTKFKLTVTILERKSHVSDDVLIDDIRLIFKERYLHTLHKSQAAKSDVLGTGQFFRHHYSNAELAHWKNEQFQQLQADVDVDVIIRNHGMLRK
;
A
#
# COMPACT_ATOMS: atom_id res chain seq x y z
N MET A 1 -35.38 -20.47 -58.53
CA MET A 1 -34.17 -21.18 -58.02
C MET A 1 -33.04 -20.22 -57.59
N LYS A 2 -32.68 -19.19 -58.36
CA LYS A 2 -31.57 -18.25 -58.04
C LYS A 2 -31.68 -17.48 -56.70
N LYS A 3 -32.89 -17.13 -56.24
CA LYS A 3 -33.08 -16.44 -54.92
C LYS A 3 -32.80 -17.34 -53.72
N ARG A 4 -33.09 -18.65 -53.83
CA ARG A 4 -32.79 -19.64 -52.77
C ARG A 4 -31.27 -19.91 -52.68
N LEU A 5 -30.57 -19.92 -53.81
CA LEU A 5 -29.11 -20.09 -53.87
C LEU A 5 -28.35 -18.94 -53.18
N LYS A 6 -28.84 -17.69 -53.31
CA LYS A 6 -28.29 -16.52 -52.58
C LYS A 6 -28.48 -16.64 -51.07
N GLY A 7 -29.60 -17.20 -50.62
CA GLY A 7 -29.86 -17.47 -49.20
C GLY A 7 -28.89 -18.50 -48.62
N TYR A 8 -28.65 -19.61 -49.34
CA TYR A 8 -27.68 -20.62 -48.91
C TYR A 8 -26.24 -20.10 -48.93
N ALA A 9 -25.86 -19.26 -49.90
CA ALA A 9 -24.54 -18.62 -49.93
C ALA A 9 -24.34 -17.65 -48.76
N LEU A 10 -25.36 -16.88 -48.38
CA LEU A 10 -25.31 -15.99 -47.21
C LEU A 10 -25.20 -16.79 -45.91
N LEU A 11 -25.96 -17.88 -45.79
CA LEU A 11 -25.90 -18.77 -44.63
C LEU A 11 -24.52 -19.45 -44.49
N LEU A 12 -23.94 -19.89 -45.60
CA LEU A 12 -22.60 -20.49 -45.64
C LEU A 12 -21.50 -19.48 -45.29
N CYS A 13 -21.68 -18.21 -45.68
CA CYS A 13 -20.78 -17.11 -45.35
C CYS A 13 -20.84 -16.71 -43.86
N CYS A 14 -21.95 -17.00 -43.17
CA CYS A 14 -22.10 -16.77 -41.73
C CYS A 14 -21.61 -17.93 -40.84
N LEU A 15 -21.34 -19.12 -41.39
CA LEU A 15 -20.76 -20.25 -40.65
C LEU A 15 -19.42 -19.95 -39.96
N PRO A 16 -18.46 -19.20 -40.57
CA PRO A 16 -17.23 -18.83 -39.87
C PRO A 16 -17.44 -17.80 -38.74
N LEU A 17 -18.60 -17.12 -38.66
CA LEU A 17 -18.93 -16.25 -37.53
C LEU A 17 -19.43 -17.05 -36.31
N LEU A 18 -19.69 -18.35 -36.47
CA LEU A 18 -20.09 -19.29 -35.41
C LEU A 18 -18.90 -20.10 -34.85
N SER A 19 -17.67 -19.88 -35.33
CA SER A 19 -16.48 -20.39 -34.63
C SER A 19 -16.27 -19.57 -33.36
N GLY A 20 -17.07 -19.86 -32.33
CA GLY A 20 -16.86 -19.35 -30.98
C GLY A 20 -15.45 -19.69 -30.52
N CYS A 21 -14.84 -18.81 -29.74
CA CYS A 21 -13.47 -18.95 -29.26
C CYS A 21 -13.28 -20.32 -28.59
N TRP A 22 -12.47 -21.19 -29.22
CA TRP A 22 -12.15 -22.54 -28.76
C TRP A 22 -11.39 -22.59 -27.43
N ASP A 23 -10.92 -21.44 -26.93
CA ASP A 23 -10.08 -21.33 -25.74
C ASP A 23 -10.87 -21.03 -24.45
N VAL A 24 -11.91 -21.81 -24.18
CA VAL A 24 -12.63 -21.76 -22.90
C VAL A 24 -12.02 -22.79 -21.95
N LYS A 25 -11.08 -22.35 -21.10
CA LYS A 25 -10.68 -23.12 -19.91
C LYS A 25 -11.71 -22.91 -18.81
N ASP A 26 -12.39 -23.98 -18.41
CA ASP A 26 -13.37 -24.01 -17.30
C ASP A 26 -12.76 -23.41 -16.02
N ILE A 27 -13.55 -22.61 -15.30
CA ILE A 27 -13.18 -22.02 -14.00
C ILE A 27 -12.80 -23.09 -12.98
N ASN A 28 -13.39 -24.29 -13.09
CA ASN A 28 -13.15 -25.41 -12.19
C ASN A 28 -11.73 -25.99 -12.31
N HIS A 29 -11.07 -25.79 -13.45
CA HIS A 29 -9.69 -26.24 -13.69
C HIS A 29 -8.63 -25.16 -13.39
N ARG A 30 -9.05 -24.02 -12.83
CA ARG A 30 -8.14 -22.93 -12.44
C ARG A 30 -7.97 -22.89 -10.93
N ALA A 31 -6.73 -22.69 -10.50
CA ALA A 31 -6.42 -22.22 -9.16
C ALA A 31 -6.32 -20.69 -9.23
N LEU A 32 -7.10 -20.01 -8.38
CA LEU A 32 -7.18 -18.55 -8.33
C LEU A 32 -6.59 -18.05 -7.01
N PRO A 33 -5.27 -17.79 -6.92
CA PRO A 33 -4.66 -17.33 -5.69
C PRO A 33 -5.20 -15.95 -5.30
N ALA A 34 -5.52 -15.77 -4.02
CA ALA A 34 -5.94 -14.46 -3.49
C ALA A 34 -4.74 -13.57 -3.12
N ALA A 35 -3.61 -14.19 -2.78
CA ALA A 35 -2.38 -13.50 -2.44
C ALA A 35 -1.15 -14.26 -2.93
N MET A 36 -0.11 -13.49 -3.28
CA MET A 36 1.21 -13.97 -3.64
C MET A 36 2.23 -13.48 -2.61
N ALA A 37 3.28 -14.24 -2.34
CA ALA A 37 4.47 -13.73 -1.68
C ALA A 37 5.73 -14.12 -2.40
N VAL A 38 6.74 -13.27 -2.29
CA VAL A 38 8.03 -13.45 -2.93
C VAL A 38 9.16 -13.19 -1.93
N ASP A 39 10.13 -14.10 -1.90
CA ASP A 39 11.42 -13.96 -1.21
C ASP A 39 12.55 -14.35 -2.17
N ILE A 40 13.78 -13.94 -1.87
CA ILE A 40 14.98 -14.41 -2.57
C ILE A 40 15.52 -15.69 -1.90
N GLY A 41 15.88 -16.69 -2.68
CA GLY A 41 16.44 -17.95 -2.17
C GLY A 41 17.87 -17.78 -1.64
N LYS A 42 18.27 -18.61 -0.65
CA LYS A 42 19.66 -18.60 -0.13
C LYS A 42 20.70 -18.96 -1.19
N GLN A 43 20.31 -19.76 -2.18
CA GLN A 43 21.16 -20.22 -3.29
C GLN A 43 20.87 -19.42 -4.58
N GLY A 44 20.25 -18.23 -4.46
CA GLY A 44 19.74 -17.47 -5.60
C GLY A 44 18.33 -17.89 -6.03
N GLY A 45 17.80 -17.18 -7.02
CA GLY A 45 16.42 -17.33 -7.50
C GLY A 45 15.37 -16.82 -6.52
N TYR A 46 14.12 -17.15 -6.81
CA TYR A 46 12.93 -16.67 -6.12
C TYR A 46 12.15 -17.81 -5.49
N ILE A 47 11.74 -17.61 -4.24
CA ILE A 47 10.77 -18.45 -3.56
C ILE A 47 9.43 -17.74 -3.64
N VAL A 48 8.42 -18.41 -4.19
CA VAL A 48 7.07 -17.89 -4.37
C VAL A 48 6.10 -18.72 -3.54
N TRP A 49 5.20 -18.04 -2.83
CA TRP A 49 4.06 -18.66 -2.16
C TRP A 49 2.77 -18.13 -2.78
N LEU A 50 1.81 -19.02 -3.00
CA LEU A 50 0.47 -18.69 -3.48
C LEU A 50 -0.56 -19.17 -2.46
N LYS A 51 -1.40 -18.24 -1.97
CA LYS A 51 -2.52 -18.57 -1.08
C LYS A 51 -3.76 -18.82 -1.94
N ILE A 52 -4.13 -20.08 -2.08
CA ILE A 52 -5.22 -20.54 -2.96
C ILE A 52 -6.40 -21.00 -2.10
N PRO A 53 -7.61 -20.42 -2.28
CA PRO A 53 -8.81 -20.87 -1.57
C PRO A 53 -9.23 -22.27 -2.04
N LYS A 54 -9.71 -23.12 -1.12
CA LYS A 54 -10.27 -24.42 -1.50
C LYS A 54 -11.71 -24.27 -2.00
N ILE A 55 -12.03 -24.91 -3.11
CA ILE A 55 -13.42 -24.98 -3.64
C ILE A 55 -14.16 -26.10 -2.91
N GLY A 56 -15.34 -25.81 -2.35
CA GLY A 56 -16.22 -26.81 -1.72
C GLY A 56 -15.89 -27.21 -0.28
N GLY A 57 -14.85 -26.63 0.33
CA GLY A 57 -14.60 -26.71 1.78
C GLY A 57 -15.44 -25.70 2.56
N GLY A 58 -15.57 -25.88 3.88
CA GLY A 58 -16.20 -24.88 4.75
C GLY A 58 -15.56 -23.49 4.59
N GLN A 59 -16.28 -22.43 4.96
CA GLN A 59 -15.75 -21.06 4.93
C GLN A 59 -14.36 -21.05 5.60
N ASN A 60 -13.35 -20.55 4.88
CA ASN A 60 -11.98 -20.23 5.35
C ASN A 60 -10.88 -21.28 5.12
N GLU A 61 -11.13 -22.34 4.34
CA GLU A 61 -10.05 -23.25 3.97
C GLU A 61 -9.21 -22.76 2.78
N TYR A 62 -7.90 -22.78 2.95
CA TYR A 62 -6.94 -22.44 1.89
C TYR A 62 -5.74 -23.39 1.91
N ILE A 63 -5.06 -23.49 0.77
CA ILE A 63 -3.76 -24.13 0.63
C ILE A 63 -2.70 -23.05 0.40
N ILE A 64 -1.50 -23.29 0.92
CA ILE A 64 -0.32 -22.49 0.62
C ILE A 64 0.54 -23.35 -0.29
N ALA A 65 0.59 -22.99 -1.56
CA ALA A 65 1.44 -23.65 -2.54
C ALA A 65 2.77 -22.90 -2.64
N LYS A 66 3.89 -23.61 -2.70
CA LYS A 66 5.25 -23.04 -2.62
C LYS A 66 6.12 -23.57 -3.74
N GLY A 67 6.87 -22.69 -4.39
CA GLY A 67 7.85 -23.03 -5.42
C GLY A 67 9.13 -22.23 -5.25
N HIS A 68 10.27 -22.82 -5.59
CA HIS A 68 11.56 -22.13 -5.64
C HIS A 68 12.23 -22.43 -6.98
N HIS A 69 12.57 -21.38 -7.72
CA HIS A 69 13.26 -21.52 -8.99
C HIS A 69 14.07 -20.26 -9.34
N VAL A 70 14.85 -20.31 -10.42
CA VAL A 70 15.67 -19.18 -10.89
C VAL A 70 14.88 -17.91 -11.24
N SER A 71 13.60 -18.02 -11.60
CA SER A 71 12.72 -16.90 -11.93
C SER A 71 11.34 -17.07 -11.32
N ILE A 72 10.63 -15.95 -11.16
CA ILE A 72 9.25 -15.93 -10.60
C ILE A 72 8.32 -16.79 -11.47
N SER A 73 8.37 -16.63 -12.80
CA SER A 73 7.55 -17.44 -13.73
C SER A 73 7.83 -18.93 -13.56
N LYS A 74 9.11 -19.35 -13.45
CA LYS A 74 9.43 -20.77 -13.28
C LYS A 74 9.06 -21.31 -11.91
N ALA A 75 9.11 -20.49 -10.86
CA ALA A 75 8.61 -20.87 -9.55
C ALA A 75 7.09 -21.11 -9.58
N ILE A 76 6.34 -20.28 -10.33
CA ILE A 76 4.90 -20.45 -10.53
C ILE A 76 4.59 -21.68 -11.40
N ASP A 77 5.32 -21.87 -12.51
CA ASP A 77 5.22 -23.09 -13.34
C ASP A 77 5.46 -24.34 -12.50
N PHE A 78 6.49 -24.32 -11.64
CA PHE A 78 6.80 -25.42 -10.73
C PHE A 78 5.65 -25.71 -9.77
N ILE A 79 5.02 -24.67 -9.21
CA ILE A 79 3.82 -24.85 -8.40
C ILE A 79 2.70 -25.46 -9.24
N SER A 80 2.47 -24.96 -10.46
CA SER A 80 1.39 -25.44 -11.33
C SER A 80 1.54 -26.90 -11.73
N THR A 81 2.77 -27.38 -11.98
CA THR A 81 3.06 -28.79 -12.30
C THR A 81 2.72 -29.73 -11.14
N ASN A 82 2.75 -29.23 -9.91
CA ASN A 82 2.43 -30.00 -8.70
C ASN A 82 0.98 -29.79 -8.22
N LEU A 83 0.15 -29.13 -9.03
CA LEU A 83 -1.28 -28.94 -8.78
C LEU A 83 -2.09 -29.61 -9.90
N ASP A 84 -3.28 -30.08 -9.56
CA ASP A 84 -4.27 -30.62 -10.51
C ASP A 84 -4.99 -29.52 -11.32
N ARG A 85 -4.48 -28.28 -11.28
CA ARG A 85 -5.11 -27.07 -11.83
C ARG A 85 -4.06 -26.10 -12.37
N THR A 86 -4.44 -25.32 -13.38
CA THR A 86 -3.62 -24.22 -13.88
C THR A 86 -3.75 -23.00 -12.97
N ILE A 87 -2.62 -22.37 -12.64
CA ILE A 87 -2.62 -21.14 -11.84
C ILE A 87 -3.02 -19.96 -12.73
N ASP A 88 -3.92 -19.13 -12.23
CA ASP A 88 -4.34 -17.89 -12.86
C ASP A 88 -4.29 -16.76 -11.82
N LEU A 89 -3.44 -15.75 -12.06
CA LEU A 89 -3.13 -14.70 -11.09
C LEU A 89 -4.12 -13.53 -11.09
N LEU A 90 -5.19 -13.58 -11.91
CA LEU A 90 -6.19 -12.49 -12.03
C LEU A 90 -6.87 -12.12 -10.70
N HIS A 91 -6.88 -13.03 -9.74
CA HIS A 91 -7.50 -12.84 -8.42
C HIS A 91 -6.52 -12.40 -7.34
N VAL A 92 -5.22 -12.27 -7.64
CA VAL A 92 -4.24 -11.78 -6.67
C VAL A 92 -4.57 -10.33 -6.32
N LYS A 93 -4.91 -10.08 -5.06
CA LYS A 93 -5.18 -8.72 -4.53
C LYS A 93 -4.04 -8.16 -3.71
N MET A 94 -3.14 -9.03 -3.22
CA MET A 94 -2.02 -8.68 -2.37
C MET A 94 -0.74 -9.41 -2.79
N ILE A 95 0.37 -8.69 -2.86
CA ILE A 95 1.72 -9.24 -2.99
C ILE A 95 2.52 -8.89 -1.74
N PHE A 96 3.04 -9.92 -1.08
CA PHE A 96 3.92 -9.78 0.07
C PHE A 96 5.38 -9.97 -0.35
N LEU A 97 6.24 -9.03 0.02
CA LEU A 97 7.67 -9.08 -0.26
C LEU A 97 8.40 -9.34 1.05
N SER A 98 9.33 -10.29 1.10
CA SER A 98 10.13 -10.46 2.30
C SER A 98 10.94 -9.19 2.60
N GLU A 99 11.22 -8.90 3.87
CA GLU A 99 12.11 -7.79 4.22
C GLU A 99 13.50 -7.94 3.59
N LYS A 100 13.97 -9.18 3.41
CA LYS A 100 15.25 -9.48 2.77
C LYS A 100 15.27 -9.06 1.30
N LEU A 101 14.22 -9.41 0.56
CA LEU A 101 14.02 -8.96 -0.82
C LEU A 101 13.86 -7.43 -0.87
N ALA A 102 13.08 -6.86 0.04
CA ALA A 102 12.85 -5.41 0.11
C ALA A 102 14.15 -4.62 0.31
N LYS A 103 15.09 -5.11 1.13
CA LYS A 103 16.42 -4.50 1.32
C LYS A 103 17.35 -4.69 0.11
N SER A 104 17.15 -5.75 -0.66
CA SER A 104 18.00 -6.07 -1.82
C SER A 104 17.58 -5.28 -3.06
N ASP A 105 16.46 -5.67 -3.67
CA ASP A 105 15.81 -4.99 -4.80
C ASP A 105 14.45 -5.67 -5.07
N THR A 106 13.37 -4.88 -5.11
CA THR A 106 12.01 -5.34 -5.42
C THR A 106 11.63 -5.18 -6.89
N SER A 107 12.51 -4.56 -7.68
CA SER A 107 12.26 -4.17 -9.06
C SER A 107 11.81 -5.33 -9.93
N GLU A 108 12.52 -6.45 -9.89
CA GLU A 108 12.19 -7.62 -10.73
C GLU A 108 10.79 -8.17 -10.42
N VAL A 109 10.35 -8.10 -9.17
CA VAL A 109 8.99 -8.53 -8.77
C VAL A 109 7.93 -7.57 -9.27
N ILE A 110 8.15 -6.26 -9.11
CA ILE A 110 7.23 -5.22 -9.58
C ILE A 110 7.10 -5.29 -11.11
N ASP A 111 8.24 -5.39 -11.80
CA ASP A 111 8.34 -5.53 -13.25
C ASP A 111 7.62 -6.78 -13.76
N TYR A 112 7.84 -7.93 -13.12
CA TYR A 112 7.13 -9.17 -13.46
C TYR A 112 5.62 -9.00 -13.32
N ALA A 113 5.17 -8.45 -12.18
CA ALA A 113 3.74 -8.30 -11.89
C ALA A 113 3.04 -7.36 -12.88
N LEU A 114 3.72 -6.31 -13.36
CA LEU A 114 3.17 -5.44 -14.41
C LEU A 114 3.21 -6.09 -15.81
N ARG A 115 4.28 -6.80 -16.15
CA ARG A 115 4.46 -7.41 -17.48
C ARG A 115 3.55 -8.59 -17.75
N THR A 116 3.24 -9.40 -16.73
CA THR A 116 2.40 -10.58 -16.91
C THR A 116 0.97 -10.26 -17.32
N ARG A 117 0.45 -9.05 -17.01
CA ARG A 117 -0.95 -8.61 -17.22
C ARG A 117 -2.02 -9.45 -16.53
N GLU A 118 -1.66 -10.57 -15.92
CA GLU A 118 -2.52 -11.38 -15.05
C GLU A 118 -2.65 -10.78 -13.65
N ILE A 119 -1.75 -9.90 -13.22
CA ILE A 119 -1.87 -9.19 -11.95
C ILE A 119 -2.40 -7.78 -12.21
N GLY A 120 -3.48 -7.42 -11.55
CA GLY A 120 -4.07 -6.09 -11.73
C GLY A 120 -3.18 -4.97 -11.16
N ASN A 121 -3.12 -3.83 -11.83
CA ASN A 121 -2.31 -2.68 -11.39
C ASN A 121 -2.68 -2.15 -9.99
N LYS A 122 -3.92 -2.35 -9.55
CA LYS A 122 -4.42 -1.97 -8.22
C LYS A 122 -4.08 -2.98 -7.11
N THR A 123 -3.41 -4.09 -7.45
CA THR A 123 -2.92 -5.08 -6.48
C THR A 123 -2.03 -4.37 -5.47
N LYS A 124 -2.28 -4.61 -4.18
CA LYS A 124 -1.57 -3.94 -3.09
C LYS A 124 -0.29 -4.70 -2.73
N LEU A 125 0.71 -3.97 -2.24
CA LEU A 125 2.02 -4.48 -1.85
C LEU A 125 2.23 -4.30 -0.35
N ALA A 126 2.94 -5.23 0.29
CA ALA A 126 3.39 -5.09 1.66
C ALA A 126 4.73 -5.79 1.89
N VAL A 127 5.57 -5.25 2.77
CA VAL A 127 6.81 -5.88 3.22
C VAL A 127 6.52 -6.73 4.46
N VAL A 128 6.93 -7.99 4.46
CA VAL A 128 6.81 -8.89 5.61
C VAL A 128 8.11 -8.89 6.40
N GLN A 129 8.02 -8.48 7.66
CA GLN A 129 9.09 -8.59 8.65
C GLN A 129 8.95 -9.91 9.42
N GLY A 130 9.96 -10.77 9.30
CA GLY A 130 9.99 -12.11 9.89
C GLY A 130 9.95 -13.23 8.84
N ASP A 131 9.71 -14.46 9.29
CA ASP A 131 9.67 -15.63 8.42
C ASP A 131 8.33 -15.73 7.66
N MET A 132 8.43 -15.84 6.33
CA MET A 132 7.27 -15.88 5.43
C MET A 132 6.38 -17.11 5.65
N ASN A 133 6.96 -18.27 5.98
CA ASN A 133 6.17 -19.49 6.22
C ASN A 133 5.30 -19.31 7.47
N THR A 134 5.89 -18.84 8.57
CA THR A 134 5.15 -18.58 9.81
C THR A 134 4.09 -17.49 9.66
N PHE A 135 4.33 -16.49 8.80
CA PHE A 135 3.36 -15.45 8.47
C PHE A 135 2.11 -16.06 7.80
N PHE A 136 2.28 -16.90 6.78
CA PHE A 136 1.14 -17.55 6.12
C PHE A 136 0.44 -18.61 6.98
N GLU A 137 1.17 -19.33 7.84
CA GLU A 137 0.59 -20.24 8.83
C GLU A 137 -0.31 -19.51 9.83
N SER A 138 0.09 -18.30 10.26
CA SER A 138 -0.72 -17.51 11.21
C SER A 138 -2.08 -17.10 10.64
N SER A 139 -2.20 -16.99 9.32
CA SER A 139 -3.48 -16.70 8.68
C SER A 139 -4.52 -17.82 8.79
N LYS A 140 -4.14 -19.00 9.34
CA LYS A 140 -5.07 -20.12 9.59
C LYS A 140 -5.92 -19.86 10.83
N LYS A 141 -5.46 -18.95 11.70
CA LYS A 141 -6.08 -18.63 13.00
C LYS A 141 -7.09 -17.47 12.91
N SER A 142 -7.55 -17.11 11.71
CA SER A 142 -8.55 -16.06 11.51
C SER A 142 -9.85 -16.39 12.26
N VAL A 143 -10.45 -15.37 12.87
CA VAL A 143 -11.61 -15.46 13.78
C VAL A 143 -12.77 -16.21 13.13
N ALA A 144 -13.39 -17.12 13.88
CA ALA A 144 -14.59 -17.85 13.45
C ALA A 144 -15.67 -16.85 12.96
N GLY A 145 -16.09 -16.99 11.70
CA GLY A 145 -17.13 -16.16 11.09
C GLY A 145 -16.63 -14.95 10.28
N SER A 146 -15.33 -14.59 10.33
CA SER A 146 -14.78 -13.71 9.29
C SER A 146 -14.49 -14.56 8.07
N THR A 147 -15.14 -14.28 6.95
CA THR A 147 -14.75 -14.85 5.66
C THR A 147 -13.23 -14.75 5.52
N GLY A 148 -12.55 -15.84 5.20
CA GLY A 148 -11.10 -15.96 4.99
C GLY A 148 -10.60 -15.17 3.78
N THR A 149 -11.36 -14.17 3.38
CA THR A 149 -11.20 -13.21 2.32
C THR A 149 -10.95 -11.86 2.99
N SER A 150 -9.87 -11.16 2.75
CA SER A 150 -8.74 -11.36 1.87
C SER A 150 -7.76 -10.29 2.40
N TYR A 151 -6.45 -10.50 2.31
CA TYR A 151 -5.48 -9.62 2.98
C TYR A 151 -5.66 -8.13 2.60
N ASP A 152 -6.25 -7.85 1.44
CA ASP A 152 -6.65 -6.53 0.95
C ASP A 152 -7.72 -5.84 1.80
N ASN A 153 -8.62 -6.57 2.46
CA ASN A 153 -9.60 -5.98 3.38
C ASN A 153 -8.90 -5.23 4.52
N PHE A 154 -7.75 -5.72 4.99
CA PHE A 154 -6.94 -5.03 6.00
C PHE A 154 -6.47 -3.65 5.51
N PHE A 155 -6.29 -3.51 4.20
CA PHE A 155 -5.92 -2.28 3.51
C PHE A 155 -7.12 -1.66 2.80
N SER A 156 -8.35 -1.99 3.17
CA SER A 156 -9.56 -1.44 2.55
C SER A 156 -10.19 -0.36 3.44
N PRO A 157 -10.38 0.86 2.92
CA PRO A 157 -11.12 1.92 3.59
C PRO A 157 -12.57 1.58 3.94
N GLU A 158 -13.13 0.51 3.36
CA GLU A 158 -14.49 0.03 3.61
C GLU A 158 -14.56 -0.97 4.79
N SER A 159 -13.41 -1.47 5.25
CA SER A 159 -13.29 -2.55 6.23
C SER A 159 -12.64 -2.10 7.55
N GLY A 160 -12.74 -0.81 7.88
CA GLY A 160 -12.21 -0.24 9.13
C GLY A 160 -10.73 0.15 9.10
N TRP A 161 -10.16 0.38 7.91
CA TRP A 161 -8.78 0.89 7.77
C TRP A 161 -8.57 2.17 8.56
N THR A 162 -7.42 2.25 9.25
CA THR A 162 -6.96 3.45 9.94
C THR A 162 -5.84 4.11 9.15
N PRO A 163 -5.82 5.45 9.08
CA PRO A 163 -4.71 6.21 8.49
C PRO A 163 -3.33 5.98 9.10
N GLU A 164 -3.16 5.21 10.16
CA GLU A 164 -1.84 4.72 10.60
C GLU A 164 -1.25 3.64 9.66
N VAL A 165 -2.08 3.08 8.77
CA VAL A 165 -1.69 2.00 7.85
C VAL A 165 -1.50 2.57 6.45
N VAL A 166 -0.28 2.62 5.95
CA VAL A 166 -0.01 2.99 4.55
C VAL A 166 -0.58 1.95 3.59
N ARG A 167 -1.01 2.40 2.40
CA ARG A 167 -1.51 1.52 1.35
C ARG A 167 -0.78 1.82 0.05
N THR A 168 -0.16 0.79 -0.53
CA THR A 168 0.62 0.97 -1.75
C THR A 168 0.18 -0.05 -2.78
N SER A 169 -0.19 0.43 -3.95
CA SER A 169 -0.56 -0.36 -5.12
C SER A 169 0.68 -0.64 -5.97
N LEU A 170 0.61 -1.67 -6.80
CA LEU A 170 1.65 -2.03 -7.74
C LEU A 170 2.03 -0.85 -8.65
N TRP A 171 1.04 -0.12 -9.16
CA TRP A 171 1.30 1.06 -10.00
C TRP A 171 1.97 2.23 -9.23
N GLU A 172 1.66 2.42 -7.95
CA GLU A 172 2.27 3.45 -7.09
C GLU A 172 3.74 3.14 -6.83
N ALA A 173 4.05 1.87 -6.54
CA ALA A 173 5.43 1.43 -6.34
C ALA A 173 6.28 1.56 -7.61
N TYR A 174 5.71 1.22 -8.77
CA TYR A 174 6.37 1.44 -10.05
C TYR A 174 6.59 2.93 -10.34
N ARG A 175 5.55 3.76 -10.15
CA ARG A 175 5.65 5.23 -10.31
C ARG A 175 6.73 5.82 -9.41
N GLY A 176 6.75 5.44 -8.13
CA GLY A 176 7.72 5.95 -7.15
C GLY A 176 9.16 5.68 -7.56
N LYS A 177 9.45 4.48 -8.05
CA LYS A 177 10.79 4.14 -8.57
C LYS A 177 11.24 5.03 -9.74
N HIS A 178 10.32 5.39 -10.62
CA HIS A 178 10.61 6.17 -11.83
C HIS A 178 10.42 7.68 -11.66
N SER A 179 10.04 8.15 -10.47
CA SER A 179 9.79 9.56 -10.19
C SER A 179 11.07 10.27 -9.77
N LEU A 180 11.27 11.47 -10.34
CA LEU A 180 12.39 12.36 -9.99
C LEU A 180 12.23 12.95 -8.59
N THR A 181 10.99 13.15 -8.16
CA THR A 181 10.62 14.05 -7.05
C THR A 181 9.83 13.38 -5.93
N GLU A 182 9.60 12.08 -6.03
CA GLU A 182 8.79 11.33 -5.06
C GLU A 182 9.31 9.90 -5.01
N ASP A 183 9.35 9.33 -3.81
CA ASP A 183 9.52 7.90 -3.59
C ASP A 183 8.25 7.35 -2.93
N CYS A 184 8.09 6.02 -2.89
CA CYS A 184 6.90 5.43 -2.29
C CYS A 184 7.19 4.89 -0.89
N LEU A 185 6.15 4.88 -0.05
CA LEU A 185 6.11 4.03 1.13
C LEU A 185 5.53 2.67 0.77
N MET A 186 5.87 1.64 1.53
CA MET A 186 5.21 0.33 1.44
C MET A 186 4.91 -0.17 2.85
N PRO A 187 3.66 -0.59 3.18
CA PRO A 187 3.32 -1.02 4.53
C PRO A 187 4.19 -2.20 4.97
N VAL A 188 4.66 -2.15 6.21
CA VAL A 188 5.38 -3.25 6.85
C VAL A 188 4.42 -4.01 7.74
N VAL A 189 4.34 -5.32 7.55
CA VAL A 189 3.52 -6.21 8.35
C VAL A 189 4.38 -7.31 8.97
N LYS A 190 3.92 -7.85 10.08
CA LYS A 190 4.49 -9.02 10.75
C LYS A 190 3.39 -10.00 11.12
N LYS A 191 3.79 -11.21 11.50
CA LYS A 191 2.89 -12.20 12.08
C LYS A 191 2.15 -11.60 13.28
N GLY A 192 0.82 -11.69 13.26
CA GLY A 192 0.00 -11.31 14.41
C GLY A 192 0.09 -12.34 15.52
N THR A 193 0.01 -11.90 16.77
CA THR A 193 -0.04 -12.77 17.95
C THR A 193 -1.47 -13.21 18.25
N THR A 194 -2.40 -12.26 18.20
CA THR A 194 -3.85 -12.44 18.45
C THR A 194 -4.71 -12.28 17.19
N THR A 195 -4.17 -11.63 16.15
CA THR A 195 -4.83 -11.37 14.87
C THR A 195 -4.10 -12.06 13.70
N MET A 196 -4.68 -12.01 12.50
CA MET A 196 -4.05 -12.58 11.29
C MET A 196 -2.69 -11.94 10.96
N LEU A 197 -2.57 -10.62 11.12
CA LEU A 197 -1.32 -9.87 10.94
C LEU A 197 -1.30 -8.66 11.87
N ALA A 198 -0.11 -8.13 12.10
CA ALA A 198 0.10 -6.85 12.77
C ALA A 198 0.87 -5.90 11.85
N VAL A 199 0.44 -4.64 11.80
CA VAL A 199 1.15 -3.59 11.07
C VAL A 199 2.30 -3.07 11.92
N ASN A 200 3.39 -2.71 11.27
CA ASN A 200 4.58 -2.17 11.89
C ASN A 200 5.09 -0.94 11.12
N GLY A 201 4.20 0.00 10.81
CA GLY A 201 4.53 1.21 10.04
C GLY A 201 4.76 0.92 8.54
N ALA A 202 5.67 1.66 7.91
CA ALA A 202 5.88 1.62 6.45
C ALA A 202 7.34 1.79 6.05
N ALA A 203 7.83 0.97 5.11
CA ALA A 203 9.17 1.02 4.57
C ALA A 203 9.31 2.20 3.60
N LEU A 204 10.38 2.98 3.72
CA LEU A 204 10.78 3.98 2.72
C LEU A 204 11.44 3.23 1.55
N MET A 205 10.81 3.29 0.38
CA MET A 205 11.24 2.54 -0.80
C MET A 205 11.84 3.50 -1.83
N LYS A 206 13.17 3.47 -1.97
CA LYS A 206 13.93 4.25 -2.94
C LYS A 206 14.58 3.33 -3.96
N ASP A 207 14.39 3.60 -5.25
CA ASP A 207 14.97 2.83 -6.36
C ASP A 207 14.73 1.30 -6.24
N GLY A 208 13.55 0.92 -5.75
CA GLY A 208 13.17 -0.48 -5.52
C GLY A 208 13.69 -1.10 -4.21
N LYS A 209 14.38 -0.33 -3.35
CA LYS A 209 15.00 -0.81 -2.11
C LYS A 209 14.44 -0.12 -0.87
N LYS A 210 14.31 -0.88 0.22
CA LYS A 210 14.01 -0.38 1.56
C LYS A 210 15.24 0.33 2.12
N VAL A 211 15.18 1.64 2.26
CA VAL A 211 16.26 2.50 2.80
C VAL A 211 15.99 3.02 4.21
N GLY A 212 14.75 2.90 4.68
CA GLY A 212 14.32 3.32 6.01
C GLY A 212 12.94 2.76 6.33
N GLN A 213 12.37 3.18 7.47
CA GLN A 213 11.01 2.80 7.83
C GLN A 213 10.37 3.85 8.75
N LEU A 214 9.16 4.29 8.40
CA LEU A 214 8.28 5.06 9.27
C LEU A 214 7.57 4.14 10.28
N ASP A 215 7.32 4.63 11.49
CA ASP A 215 6.42 4.01 12.45
C ASP A 215 4.94 4.35 12.14
N LEU A 216 4.02 3.93 13.01
CA LEU A 216 2.58 4.15 12.83
C LEU A 216 2.16 5.62 12.96
N ASN A 217 2.80 6.39 13.84
CA ASN A 217 2.51 7.81 14.05
C ASN A 217 3.02 8.65 12.88
N GLU A 218 4.20 8.32 12.35
CA GLU A 218 4.77 8.94 11.15
C GLU A 218 3.94 8.57 9.91
N SER A 219 3.49 7.30 9.81
CA SER A 219 2.59 6.84 8.75
C SER A 219 1.25 7.57 8.75
N LEU A 220 0.70 7.85 9.94
CA LEU A 220 -0.49 8.68 10.10
C LEU A 220 -0.29 10.07 9.49
N VAL A 221 0.81 10.75 9.84
CA VAL A 221 1.09 12.09 9.34
C VAL A 221 1.29 12.07 7.82
N TYR A 222 1.98 11.06 7.29
CA TYR A 222 2.12 10.86 5.85
C TYR A 222 0.77 10.77 5.14
N ASN A 223 -0.14 9.94 5.67
CA ASN A 223 -1.46 9.74 5.07
C ASN A 223 -2.32 11.00 5.18
N VAL A 224 -2.29 11.71 6.32
CA VAL A 224 -2.94 13.02 6.46
C VAL A 224 -2.39 14.05 5.47
N PHE A 225 -1.07 14.09 5.29
CA PHE A 225 -0.41 14.99 4.33
C PHE A 225 -0.87 14.76 2.88
N HIS A 226 -1.09 13.50 2.50
CA HIS A 226 -1.59 13.12 1.16
C HIS A 226 -3.11 13.22 1.02
N GLY A 227 -3.82 13.69 2.05
CA GLY A 227 -5.28 13.71 2.08
C GLY A 227 -5.90 12.30 2.13
N GLU A 228 -5.10 11.26 2.37
CA GLU A 228 -5.56 9.90 2.60
C GLU A 228 -6.01 9.76 4.05
N PHE A 229 -7.22 10.21 4.34
CA PHE A 229 -7.77 10.13 5.67
C PHE A 229 -9.25 9.75 5.63
N ARG A 230 -9.64 8.79 6.45
CA ARG A 230 -11.05 8.51 6.76
C ARG A 230 -11.22 8.63 8.27
N GLY A 231 -12.23 9.41 8.67
CA GLY A 231 -12.48 9.81 10.07
C GLY A 231 -12.46 8.66 11.07
N GLY A 232 -12.25 8.98 12.35
CA GLY A 232 -12.48 8.03 13.43
C GLY A 232 -11.26 7.50 14.17
N ILE A 233 -10.06 8.03 13.91
CA ILE A 233 -8.85 7.59 14.63
C ILE A 233 -8.77 8.25 15.99
N VAL A 234 -8.56 7.43 17.02
CA VAL A 234 -8.20 7.91 18.36
C VAL A 234 -6.72 8.23 18.42
N GLN A 235 -6.37 9.46 18.78
CA GLN A 235 -5.00 9.87 19.06
C GLN A 235 -4.85 10.18 20.54
N THR A 236 -3.91 9.49 21.17
CA THR A 236 -3.54 9.73 22.56
C THR A 236 -2.55 10.89 22.62
N LEU A 237 -2.82 11.83 23.53
CA LEU A 237 -2.05 13.03 23.79
C LEU A 237 -1.56 12.99 25.25
N HIS A 238 -0.71 13.96 25.64
CA HIS A 238 -0.25 14.07 27.02
C HIS A 238 -1.41 14.31 27.99
N HIS A 239 -2.42 15.08 27.58
CA HIS A 239 -3.52 15.52 28.44
C HIS A 239 -4.90 14.94 28.09
N GLY A 240 -5.01 14.04 27.10
CA GLY A 240 -6.29 13.45 26.73
C GLY A 240 -6.23 12.51 25.52
N ALA A 241 -7.39 12.14 25.02
CA ALA A 241 -7.54 11.40 23.78
C ALA A 241 -8.53 12.14 22.87
N ILE A 242 -8.17 12.27 21.60
CA ILE A 242 -9.03 12.91 20.59
C ILE A 242 -9.38 11.92 19.50
N ARG A 243 -10.44 12.22 18.77
CA ARG A 243 -10.80 11.59 17.51
C ARG A 243 -10.59 12.60 16.38
N LEU A 244 -9.70 12.31 15.44
CA LEU A 244 -9.58 13.12 14.23
C LEU A 244 -10.78 12.82 13.31
N LEU A 245 -11.46 13.87 12.84
CA LEU A 245 -12.65 13.77 12.01
C LEU A 245 -12.39 14.13 10.56
N GLU A 246 -11.65 15.22 10.34
CA GLU A 246 -11.30 15.77 9.02
C GLU A 246 -9.91 16.40 9.12
N ALA A 247 -9.19 16.39 8.00
CA ALA A 247 -7.91 17.07 7.86
C ALA A 247 -7.79 17.68 6.47
N GLU A 248 -7.41 18.95 6.40
CA GLU A 248 -7.07 19.66 5.17
C GLU A 248 -5.61 20.10 5.24
N VAL A 249 -4.89 19.98 4.13
CA VAL A 249 -3.46 20.31 4.04
C VAL A 249 -3.24 21.25 2.87
N ASN A 250 -2.62 22.39 3.13
CA ASN A 250 -2.26 23.37 2.12
C ASN A 250 -0.76 23.59 2.13
N ASN A 251 -0.14 23.47 0.95
CA ASN A 251 1.30 23.65 0.77
C ASN A 251 1.57 24.90 -0.06
N ARG A 252 2.54 25.70 0.37
CA ARG A 252 3.11 26.81 -0.39
C ARG A 252 4.62 26.69 -0.41
N THR A 253 5.23 27.10 -1.52
CA THR A 253 6.67 26.94 -1.74
C THR A 253 7.31 28.26 -2.07
N GLU A 254 8.47 28.51 -1.48
CA GLU A 254 9.32 29.68 -1.74
C GLU A 254 10.78 29.23 -1.88
N LEU A 255 11.59 30.03 -2.57
CA LEU A 255 13.05 29.93 -2.53
C LEU A 255 13.61 31.08 -1.68
N GLN A 256 14.18 30.76 -0.52
CA GLN A 256 14.93 31.73 0.28
C GLN A 256 16.39 31.72 -0.18
N GLY A 257 16.67 32.56 -1.19
CA GLY A 257 17.93 32.48 -1.94
C GLY A 257 17.98 31.17 -2.74
N ALA A 258 18.96 30.31 -2.45
CA ALA A 258 19.08 28.98 -3.09
C ALA A 258 18.38 27.86 -2.30
N ARG A 259 17.85 28.13 -1.10
CA ARG A 259 17.26 27.09 -0.23
C ARG A 259 15.75 26.98 -0.47
N PRO A 260 15.22 25.78 -0.74
CA PRO A 260 13.79 25.59 -0.86
C PRO A 260 13.13 25.65 0.53
N MET A 261 12.02 26.36 0.62
CA MET A 261 11.19 26.52 1.81
C MET A 261 9.77 26.03 1.53
N LEU A 262 9.29 25.09 2.33
CA LEU A 262 7.93 24.55 2.25
C LEU A 262 7.11 25.03 3.44
N HIS A 263 6.12 25.88 3.19
CA HIS A 263 5.13 26.28 4.18
C HIS A 263 3.93 25.33 4.11
N THR A 264 3.75 24.52 5.15
CA THR A 264 2.67 23.54 5.26
C THR A 264 1.67 24.01 6.32
N LYS A 265 0.41 24.18 5.94
CA LYS A 265 -0.69 24.46 6.87
C LYS A 265 -1.61 23.27 6.98
N PHE A 266 -1.67 22.67 8.17
CA PHE A 266 -2.65 21.66 8.53
C PHE A 266 -3.86 22.32 9.19
N LYS A 267 -5.06 21.91 8.79
CA LYS A 267 -6.31 22.26 9.48
C LYS A 267 -6.99 20.96 9.90
N LEU A 268 -7.05 20.73 11.21
CA LEU A 268 -7.49 19.47 11.81
C LEU A 268 -8.81 19.69 12.55
N THR A 269 -9.85 18.97 12.16
CA THR A 269 -11.12 18.97 12.90
C THR A 269 -11.17 17.75 13.80
N VAL A 270 -11.34 17.96 15.11
CA VAL A 270 -11.24 16.91 16.13
C VAL A 270 -12.47 16.85 17.04
N THR A 271 -12.69 15.69 17.65
CA THR A 271 -13.62 15.50 18.78
C THR A 271 -12.82 15.06 19.99
N ILE A 272 -13.12 15.61 21.16
CA ILE A 272 -12.45 15.20 22.40
C ILE A 272 -13.16 13.97 22.94
N LEU A 273 -12.42 12.90 23.18
CA LEU A 273 -12.94 11.65 23.75
C LEU A 273 -12.66 11.56 25.24
N GLU A 274 -11.44 11.91 25.63
CA GLU A 274 -10.98 11.86 27.01
C GLU A 274 -10.14 13.09 27.31
N ARG A 275 -10.15 13.50 28.58
CA ARG A 275 -9.37 14.62 29.08
C ARG A 275 -9.03 14.40 30.54
N LYS A 276 -7.80 14.74 30.93
CA LYS A 276 -7.45 14.85 32.35
C LYS A 276 -8.24 15.97 33.04
N SER A 277 -8.65 15.75 34.28
CA SER A 277 -9.36 16.76 35.08
C SER A 277 -8.60 18.10 35.10
N HIS A 278 -9.33 19.20 34.99
CA HIS A 278 -8.82 20.59 35.01
C HIS A 278 -8.01 21.06 33.79
N VAL A 279 -7.90 20.27 32.72
CA VAL A 279 -7.29 20.73 31.47
C VAL A 279 -8.30 21.57 30.65
N SER A 280 -7.87 22.73 30.16
CA SER A 280 -8.69 23.55 29.26
C SER A 280 -8.60 23.07 27.81
N ASP A 281 -9.52 23.52 26.97
CA ASP A 281 -9.50 23.23 25.54
C ASP A 281 -8.24 23.77 24.87
N ASP A 282 -7.78 24.98 25.27
CA ASP A 282 -6.59 25.63 24.71
C ASP A 282 -5.33 24.80 24.95
N VAL A 283 -5.16 24.25 26.16
CA VAL A 283 -4.03 23.36 26.46
C VAL A 283 -4.06 22.10 25.58
N LEU A 284 -5.24 21.53 25.34
CA LEU A 284 -5.37 20.36 24.47
C LEU A 284 -5.11 20.70 23.00
N ILE A 285 -5.54 21.88 22.55
CA ILE A 285 -5.24 22.38 21.20
C ILE A 285 -3.73 22.52 21.03
N ASP A 286 -3.04 23.13 21.99
CA ASP A 286 -1.58 23.30 21.93
C ASP A 286 -0.83 21.97 21.98
N ASP A 287 -1.30 21.00 22.76
CA ASP A 287 -0.82 19.60 22.72
C ASP A 287 -0.91 19.01 21.31
N ILE A 288 -2.06 19.13 20.65
CA ILE A 288 -2.28 18.59 19.29
C ILE A 288 -1.36 19.29 18.30
N ARG A 289 -1.27 20.62 18.36
CA ARG A 289 -0.40 21.43 17.50
C ARG A 289 1.05 20.99 17.60
N LEU A 290 1.55 20.88 18.84
CA LEU A 290 2.93 20.49 19.10
C LEU A 290 3.21 19.07 18.60
N ILE A 291 2.39 18.10 19.00
CA ILE A 291 2.58 16.69 18.64
C ILE A 291 2.54 16.49 17.11
N PHE A 292 1.58 17.12 16.43
CA PHE A 292 1.45 16.96 14.99
C PHE A 292 2.60 17.63 14.24
N LYS A 293 3.03 18.82 14.68
CA LYS A 293 4.19 19.54 14.14
C LYS A 293 5.48 18.72 14.31
N GLU A 294 5.74 18.21 15.51
CA GLU A 294 6.92 17.40 15.79
C GLU A 294 6.95 16.12 14.95
N ARG A 295 5.82 15.39 14.86
CA ARG A 295 5.73 14.18 14.04
C ARG A 295 5.94 14.46 12.56
N TYR A 296 5.40 15.56 12.03
CA TYR A 296 5.63 15.95 10.64
C TYR A 296 7.11 16.27 10.37
N LEU A 297 7.72 17.12 11.20
CA LEU A 297 9.13 17.48 11.06
C LEU A 297 10.04 16.26 11.22
N HIS A 298 9.74 15.37 12.16
CA HIS A 298 10.46 14.12 12.34
C HIS A 298 10.34 13.21 11.11
N THR A 299 9.14 13.09 10.54
CA THR A 299 8.90 12.33 9.30
C THR A 299 9.69 12.90 8.13
N LEU A 300 9.71 14.23 7.98
CA LEU A 300 10.49 14.92 6.94
C LEU A 300 11.99 14.67 7.12
N HIS A 301 12.53 14.87 8.33
CA HIS A 301 13.95 14.68 8.61
C HIS A 301 14.40 13.24 8.38
N LYS A 302 13.57 12.26 8.75
CA LYS A 302 13.84 10.84 8.51
C LYS A 302 13.85 10.49 7.03
N SER A 303 12.96 11.12 6.27
CA SER A 303 12.90 11.03 4.80
C SER A 303 14.16 11.65 4.16
N GLN A 304 14.58 12.82 4.63
CA GLN A 304 15.82 13.49 4.20
C GLN A 304 17.06 12.64 4.52
N ALA A 305 17.18 12.11 5.74
CA ALA A 305 18.29 11.26 6.15
C ALA A 305 18.40 9.98 5.30
N ALA A 306 17.25 9.41 4.89
CA ALA A 306 17.20 8.28 3.96
C ALA A 306 17.41 8.68 2.48
N LYS A 307 17.56 9.98 2.20
CA LYS A 307 17.59 10.58 0.86
C LYS A 307 16.42 10.14 0.00
N SER A 308 15.25 10.01 0.61
CA SER A 308 14.06 9.48 -0.02
C SER A 308 12.87 10.39 0.23
N ASP A 309 12.35 11.02 -0.81
CA ASP A 309 11.26 12.00 -0.69
C ASP A 309 9.92 11.28 -0.73
N VAL A 310 9.57 10.61 0.36
CA VAL A 310 8.28 9.91 0.46
C VAL A 310 7.10 10.86 0.61
N LEU A 311 7.31 12.10 1.06
CA LEU A 311 6.26 13.12 1.12
C LEU A 311 5.96 13.74 -0.25
N GLY A 312 6.73 13.38 -1.29
CA GLY A 312 6.57 13.93 -2.63
C GLY A 312 6.78 15.45 -2.68
N THR A 313 7.58 16.01 -1.76
CA THR A 313 7.72 17.47 -1.62
C THR A 313 8.24 18.12 -2.90
N GLY A 314 9.09 17.43 -3.66
CA GLY A 314 9.60 17.93 -4.92
C GLY A 314 8.53 18.22 -5.98
N GLN A 315 7.34 17.60 -5.86
CA GLN A 315 6.22 17.91 -6.75
C GLN A 315 5.77 19.37 -6.62
N PHE A 316 5.81 19.93 -5.41
CA PHE A 316 5.42 21.33 -5.17
C PHE A 316 6.44 22.33 -5.73
N PHE A 317 7.69 21.90 -5.91
CA PHE A 317 8.78 22.74 -6.42
C PHE A 317 8.98 22.66 -7.94
N ARG A 318 8.10 21.99 -8.69
CA ARG A 318 8.19 21.90 -10.16
C ARG A 318 8.13 23.24 -10.90
N HIS A 319 7.57 24.27 -10.29
CA HIS A 319 7.54 25.62 -10.85
C HIS A 319 8.85 26.39 -10.58
N HIS A 320 9.68 25.91 -9.65
CA HIS A 320 10.93 26.55 -9.24
C HIS A 320 12.17 25.94 -9.90
N TYR A 321 12.10 24.67 -10.30
CA TYR A 321 13.23 23.93 -10.88
C TYR A 321 12.88 23.27 -12.21
N SER A 322 13.86 23.21 -13.11
CA SER A 322 13.78 22.45 -14.36
C SER A 322 13.82 20.94 -14.11
N ASN A 323 13.41 20.14 -15.10
CA ASN A 323 13.50 18.67 -15.00
C ASN A 323 14.93 18.16 -14.79
N ALA A 324 15.94 18.86 -15.32
CA ALA A 324 17.35 18.50 -15.13
C ALA A 324 17.77 18.70 -13.68
N GLU A 325 17.37 19.80 -13.05
CA GLU A 325 17.62 20.06 -11.63
C GLU A 325 16.83 19.08 -10.74
N LEU A 326 15.56 18.82 -11.09
CA LEU A 326 14.72 17.87 -10.35
C LEU A 326 15.25 16.43 -10.40
N ALA A 327 16.04 16.06 -11.41
CA ALA A 327 16.71 14.76 -11.45
C ALA A 327 17.68 14.57 -10.26
N HIS A 328 18.18 15.67 -9.68
CA HIS A 328 19.06 15.68 -8.52
C HIS A 328 18.33 16.05 -7.21
N TRP A 329 17.04 16.39 -7.27
CA TRP A 329 16.20 16.86 -6.15
C TRP A 329 16.45 16.10 -4.84
N LYS A 330 16.27 14.78 -4.86
CA LYS A 330 16.34 13.92 -3.66
C LYS A 330 17.70 13.96 -2.97
N ASN A 331 18.78 14.17 -3.72
CA ASN A 331 20.15 14.14 -3.22
C ASN A 331 20.72 15.53 -2.90
N GLU A 332 20.13 16.59 -3.45
CA GLU A 332 20.62 17.97 -3.32
C GLU A 332 19.58 18.87 -2.65
N GLN A 333 18.62 19.43 -3.41
CA GLN A 333 17.67 20.44 -2.94
C GLN A 333 16.81 19.92 -1.76
N PHE A 334 16.35 18.67 -1.83
CA PHE A 334 15.57 18.04 -0.77
C PHE A 334 16.32 17.97 0.57
N GLN A 335 17.65 17.79 0.53
CA GLN A 335 18.49 17.71 1.72
C GLN A 335 18.62 19.06 2.44
N GLN A 336 18.36 20.16 1.73
CA GLN A 336 18.42 21.52 2.24
C GLN A 336 17.02 22.12 2.46
N LEU A 337 15.97 21.39 2.11
CA LEU A 337 14.59 21.80 2.27
C LEU A 337 14.30 22.11 3.73
N GLN A 338 13.87 23.34 3.96
CA GLN A 338 13.33 23.77 5.25
C GLN A 338 11.81 23.71 5.17
N ALA A 339 11.19 23.31 6.28
CA ALA A 339 9.74 23.28 6.41
C ALA A 339 9.29 24.18 7.55
N ASP A 340 8.35 25.06 7.24
CA ASP A 340 7.59 25.80 8.22
C ASP A 340 6.19 25.20 8.30
N VAL A 341 5.71 24.99 9.52
CA VAL A 341 4.52 24.18 9.78
C VAL A 341 3.61 24.93 10.74
N ASP A 342 2.41 25.21 10.25
CA ASP A 342 1.28 25.77 10.99
C ASP A 342 0.21 24.69 11.14
N VAL A 343 -0.31 24.53 12.36
CA VAL A 343 -1.36 23.56 12.68
C VAL A 343 -2.53 24.30 13.33
N ASP A 344 -3.64 24.36 12.59
CA ASP A 344 -4.90 24.88 13.07
C ASP A 344 -5.79 23.73 13.54
N VAL A 345 -6.41 23.86 14.71
CA VAL A 345 -7.20 22.79 15.33
C VAL A 345 -8.58 23.33 15.67
N ILE A 346 -9.60 22.64 15.16
CA ILE A 346 -11.01 22.98 15.38
C ILE A 346 -11.65 21.85 16.18
N ILE A 347 -12.08 22.14 17.41
CA ILE A 347 -12.85 21.20 18.22
C ILE A 347 -14.30 21.24 17.76
N ARG A 348 -14.83 20.12 17.26
CA ARG A 348 -16.23 20.00 16.83
C ARG A 348 -17.17 19.72 18.00
N ASN A 349 -16.79 18.84 18.92
CA ASN A 349 -17.54 18.54 20.16
C ASN A 349 -16.68 17.76 21.17
N HIS A 350 -17.24 17.48 22.35
CA HIS A 350 -16.59 16.80 23.48
C HIS A 350 -17.05 15.35 23.69
N GLY A 351 -17.55 14.68 22.65
CA GLY A 351 -18.38 13.49 22.83
C GLY A 351 -19.74 13.90 23.43
N MET A 352 -20.74 13.02 23.39
CA MET A 352 -22.10 13.32 23.87
C MET A 352 -22.18 13.42 25.41
N LEU A 353 -21.44 14.35 26.02
CA LEU A 353 -21.56 14.70 27.42
C LEU A 353 -22.48 15.93 27.50
N ARG A 354 -23.67 15.75 28.09
CA ARG A 354 -24.46 16.89 28.56
C ARG A 354 -23.64 17.58 29.66
N LYS A 355 -23.41 18.89 29.50
CA LYS A 355 -22.84 19.73 30.55
C LYS A 355 -23.76 19.78 31.76
#